data_AF-A0A948VED1-F1
#
_entry.id   AF-A0A948VED1-F1
#
_cell.length_a   1.000
_cell.length_b   1.000
_cell.length_c   1.000
_cell.angle_alpha   90.00
_cell.angle_beta   90.00
_cell.angle_gamma   90.00
#
_symmetry.space_group_name_H-M   'P 1'
#
loop_
_entity.id
_entity.type
_entity.pdbx_description
1 polymer ?
#
loop_
_entity_poly.entity_id
_entity_poly.type
_entity_poly.pdbx_seq_one_letter_code
_entity_poly.pdbx_strand_id
1 'polypeptide(L)'
;MMDCPKCSSETLVETPALGNIPLDVCPGCSCIWFDKDELEALLKQSQDWDSADFNLMNPKPKGLICPRCKNNMMRGGLVNPLLLVDKCDSCGGVWLDSNELKLVRKLLNLPEEDSEVKVSRPFPASSIEHRQPTKSPLIKIFSGICAIAGLIGISFEMYLYFSPAESVSHVPSMGLLVLSILLFIGGIFGLLRRK
;
A
#
# COMPACT_ATOMS: atom_id res chain seq x y z
N MET A 1 14.85 -4.54 -24.91
CA MET A 1 14.89 -4.81 -23.46
C MET A 1 14.30 -3.58 -22.78
N MET A 2 13.22 -3.76 -22.01
CA MET A 2 12.51 -2.65 -21.37
C MET A 2 12.82 -2.63 -19.88
N ASP A 3 13.46 -1.57 -19.41
CA ASP A 3 13.87 -1.43 -18.01
C ASP A 3 12.78 -0.77 -17.17
N CYS A 4 12.66 -1.18 -15.92
CA CYS A 4 11.69 -0.61 -15.00
C CYS A 4 12.08 0.83 -14.61
N PRO A 5 11.22 1.84 -14.84
CA PRO A 5 11.49 3.23 -14.46
C PRO A 5 11.54 3.45 -12.95
N LYS A 6 10.98 2.54 -12.14
CA LYS A 6 11.07 2.59 -10.66
C LYS A 6 12.26 1.80 -10.11
N CYS A 7 12.65 0.72 -10.79
CA CYS A 7 13.75 -0.16 -10.39
C CYS A 7 14.81 -0.12 -11.48
N SER A 8 15.77 0.80 -11.37
CA SER A 8 16.79 1.05 -12.41
C SER A 8 17.67 -0.16 -12.76
N SER A 9 17.62 -1.23 -11.96
CA SER A 9 18.38 -2.47 -12.15
C SER A 9 17.53 -3.66 -12.63
N GLU A 10 16.22 -3.47 -12.85
CA GLU A 10 15.32 -4.56 -13.21
C GLU A 10 14.79 -4.39 -14.65
N THR A 11 14.76 -5.50 -15.38
CA THR A 11 14.12 -5.59 -16.70
C THR A 11 12.71 -6.17 -16.55
N LEU A 12 11.77 -5.63 -17.31
CA LEU A 12 10.41 -6.16 -17.39
C LEU A 12 10.41 -7.54 -18.05
N VAL A 13 9.54 -8.40 -17.55
CA VAL A 13 9.38 -9.77 -18.03
C VAL A 13 7.94 -9.94 -18.47
N GLU A 14 7.76 -10.32 -19.72
CA GLU A 14 6.47 -10.62 -20.31
C GLU A 14 5.87 -11.86 -19.65
N THR A 15 4.67 -11.72 -19.10
CA THR A 15 3.95 -12.78 -18.39
C THR A 15 2.46 -12.74 -18.71
N PRO A 16 1.79 -13.90 -18.83
CA PRO A 16 0.34 -13.97 -18.97
C PRO A 16 -0.31 -13.73 -17.59
N ALA A 17 -0.23 -12.51 -17.08
CA ALA A 17 -0.64 -12.19 -15.71
C ALA A 17 -2.13 -11.83 -15.60
N LEU A 18 -2.80 -11.48 -16.70
CA LEU A 18 -4.20 -11.06 -16.68
C LEU A 18 -4.87 -11.31 -18.05
N GLY A 19 -5.90 -12.17 -18.08
CA GLY A 19 -6.82 -12.26 -19.24
C GLY A 19 -6.21 -12.70 -20.57
N ASN A 20 -5.22 -13.60 -20.59
CA ASN A 20 -4.47 -14.03 -21.78
C ASN A 20 -3.70 -12.92 -22.52
N ILE A 21 -3.65 -11.70 -21.97
CA ILE A 21 -2.87 -10.60 -22.55
C ILE A 21 -1.43 -10.73 -22.04
N PRO A 22 -0.41 -10.66 -22.92
CA PRO A 22 0.98 -10.60 -22.48
C PRO A 22 1.22 -9.29 -21.73
N LEU A 23 1.63 -9.37 -20.48
CA LEU A 23 1.89 -8.20 -19.65
C LEU A 23 3.36 -8.15 -19.23
N ASP A 24 3.97 -6.99 -19.41
CA ASP A 24 5.35 -6.73 -19.01
C ASP A 24 5.41 -6.35 -17.53
N VAL A 25 5.87 -7.27 -16.70
CA VAL A 25 5.85 -7.11 -15.24
C VAL A 25 7.27 -6.98 -14.70
N CYS A 26 7.47 -6.01 -13.82
CA CYS A 26 8.72 -5.87 -13.09
C CYS A 26 8.79 -6.88 -11.92
N PRO A 27 9.79 -7.76 -11.84
CA PRO A 27 9.89 -8.72 -10.75
C PRO A 27 10.27 -8.09 -9.40
N GLY A 28 10.90 -6.91 -9.41
CA GLY A 28 11.29 -6.19 -8.18
C GLY A 28 10.16 -5.44 -7.48
N CYS A 29 9.36 -4.66 -8.23
CA CYS A 29 8.29 -3.82 -7.65
C CYS A 29 6.86 -4.21 -8.06
N SER A 30 6.70 -5.25 -8.89
CA SER A 30 5.41 -5.74 -9.39
C SER A 30 4.57 -4.70 -10.13
N CYS A 31 5.21 -3.63 -10.62
CA CYS A 31 4.57 -2.69 -11.54
C CYS A 31 4.44 -3.34 -12.92
N ILE A 32 3.43 -2.91 -13.67
CA ILE A 32 3.06 -3.49 -14.96
C ILE A 32 3.09 -2.41 -16.02
N TRP A 33 3.71 -2.75 -17.15
CA TRP A 33 3.61 -2.02 -18.38
C TRP A 33 2.57 -2.69 -19.28
N PHE A 34 1.67 -1.87 -19.80
CA PHE A 34 0.72 -2.22 -20.84
C PHE A 34 1.17 -1.52 -22.11
N ASP A 35 1.30 -2.28 -23.19
CA ASP A 35 1.47 -1.69 -24.51
C ASP A 35 0.20 -0.97 -24.96
N LYS A 36 0.32 -0.30 -26.10
CA LYS A 36 -0.78 0.46 -26.69
C LYS A 36 -2.00 -0.45 -26.85
N ASP A 37 -3.15 0.05 -26.41
CA ASP A 37 -4.47 -0.58 -26.52
C ASP A 37 -4.67 -1.87 -25.67
N GLU A 38 -3.66 -2.38 -24.97
CA GLU A 38 -3.78 -3.60 -24.14
C GLU A 38 -4.65 -3.40 -22.90
N LEU A 39 -4.43 -2.31 -22.16
CA LEU A 39 -5.23 -1.97 -20.99
C LEU A 39 -6.68 -1.66 -21.39
N GLU A 40 -6.87 -1.03 -22.55
CA GLU A 40 -8.19 -0.76 -23.11
C GLU A 40 -8.91 -2.06 -23.49
N ALA A 41 -8.22 -2.98 -24.19
CA ALA A 41 -8.77 -4.30 -24.53
C ALA A 41 -9.17 -5.09 -23.29
N LEU A 42 -8.33 -5.05 -22.24
CA LEU A 42 -8.63 -5.68 -20.96
C LEU A 42 -9.89 -5.08 -20.30
N LEU A 43 -10.00 -3.75 -20.24
CA LEU A 43 -11.14 -3.07 -19.61
C LEU A 43 -12.43 -3.30 -20.39
N LYS A 44 -12.39 -3.32 -21.72
CA LYS A 44 -13.54 -3.65 -22.57
C LYS A 44 -14.03 -5.10 -22.44
N GLN A 45 -13.20 -6.01 -21.92
CA GLN A 45 -13.66 -7.37 -21.62
C GLN A 45 -14.75 -7.38 -20.53
N SER A 46 -14.80 -6.35 -19.68
CA SER A 46 -15.91 -6.14 -18.76
C SER A 46 -17.04 -5.37 -19.45
N GLN A 47 -18.27 -5.84 -19.27
CA GLN A 47 -19.47 -5.46 -20.04
C GLN A 47 -19.90 -3.99 -19.91
N ASP A 48 -19.19 -3.19 -19.10
CA ASP A 48 -19.56 -1.82 -18.71
C ASP A 48 -18.75 -0.71 -19.41
N TRP A 49 -17.71 -1.02 -20.19
CA TRP A 49 -16.73 0.00 -20.66
C TRP A 49 -16.62 0.18 -22.18
N ASP A 50 -17.57 -0.33 -22.97
CA ASP A 50 -17.55 -0.20 -24.43
C ASP A 50 -17.55 1.26 -24.94
N SER A 51 -18.00 2.21 -24.11
CA SER A 51 -18.07 3.65 -24.44
C SER A 51 -17.08 4.51 -23.64
N ALA A 52 -16.13 3.89 -22.93
CA ALA A 52 -15.21 4.61 -22.05
C ALA A 52 -14.19 5.45 -22.83
N ASP A 53 -13.96 6.69 -22.36
CA ASP A 53 -12.86 7.51 -22.83
C ASP A 53 -11.55 7.12 -22.12
N PHE A 54 -10.57 6.64 -22.90
CA PHE A 54 -9.24 6.24 -22.42
C PHE A 54 -8.23 7.40 -22.48
N ASN A 55 -8.69 8.64 -22.61
CA ASN A 55 -7.88 9.83 -22.39
C ASN A 55 -7.65 10.08 -20.90
N LEU A 56 -6.52 10.71 -20.60
CA LEU A 56 -6.19 11.05 -19.22
C LEU A 56 -7.06 12.20 -18.71
N MET A 57 -7.64 12.00 -17.54
CA MET A 57 -8.31 13.02 -16.75
C MET A 57 -7.27 13.83 -15.98
N ASN A 58 -7.27 15.16 -16.17
CA ASN A 58 -6.35 16.10 -15.51
C ASN A 58 -4.86 15.70 -15.64
N PRO A 59 -4.35 15.57 -16.88
CA PRO A 59 -3.01 15.07 -17.12
C PRO A 59 -1.95 16.06 -16.63
N LYS A 60 -0.92 15.54 -15.94
CA LYS A 60 0.19 16.32 -15.40
C LYS A 60 1.51 15.80 -15.99
N PRO A 61 2.46 16.69 -16.34
CA PRO A 61 3.76 16.30 -16.90
C PRO A 61 4.73 15.67 -15.89
N LYS A 62 4.25 15.25 -14.72
CA LYS A 62 5.06 14.66 -13.63
C LYS A 62 5.06 13.13 -13.67
N GLY A 63 4.98 12.54 -14.85
CA GLY A 63 4.99 11.08 -14.99
C GLY A 63 6.39 10.49 -15.04
N LEU A 64 6.44 9.15 -15.13
CA LEU A 64 7.68 8.39 -15.23
C LEU A 64 8.28 8.44 -16.65
N ILE A 65 9.51 7.97 -16.79
CA ILE A 65 10.13 7.73 -18.11
C ILE A 65 9.52 6.48 -18.74
N CYS A 66 9.07 6.58 -19.98
CA CYS A 66 8.50 5.45 -20.71
C CYS A 66 9.56 4.35 -20.90
N PRO A 67 9.30 3.10 -20.48
CA PRO A 67 10.27 2.01 -20.63
C PRO A 67 10.56 1.65 -22.09
N ARG A 68 9.58 1.87 -22.99
CA ARG A 68 9.63 1.55 -24.42
C ARG A 68 10.35 2.62 -25.27
N CYS A 69 9.94 3.89 -25.17
CA CYS A 69 10.48 4.97 -26.02
C CYS A 69 11.35 6.00 -25.28
N LYS A 70 11.49 5.87 -23.95
CA LYS A 70 12.29 6.76 -23.08
C LYS A 70 11.83 8.22 -23.02
N ASN A 71 10.66 8.56 -23.56
CA ASN A 71 10.03 9.88 -23.38
C ASN A 71 9.34 10.04 -22.02
N ASN A 72 9.15 11.28 -21.58
CA ASN A 72 8.37 11.58 -20.38
C ASN A 72 6.89 11.21 -20.58
N MET A 73 6.32 10.51 -19.62
CA MET A 73 4.89 10.18 -19.60
C MET A 73 4.09 11.25 -18.87
N MET A 74 2.80 11.33 -19.17
CA MET A 74 1.85 12.15 -18.43
C MET A 74 1.15 11.30 -17.37
N ARG A 75 0.99 11.87 -16.18
CA ARG A 75 0.26 11.23 -15.08
C ARG A 75 -1.14 11.79 -14.96
N GLY A 76 -2.16 10.95 -14.92
CA GLY A 76 -3.56 11.38 -14.78
C GLY A 76 -4.48 10.23 -14.40
N GLY A 77 -5.76 10.52 -14.17
CA GLY A 77 -6.77 9.48 -13.99
C GLY A 77 -7.12 8.83 -15.34
N LEU A 78 -7.41 7.54 -15.36
CA LEU A 78 -7.85 6.81 -16.55
C LEU A 78 -9.15 6.09 -16.23
N VAL A 79 -10.20 6.26 -17.05
CA VAL A 79 -11.60 5.81 -16.86
C VAL A 79 -12.30 6.26 -15.57
N ASN A 80 -11.56 6.40 -14.47
CA ASN A 80 -11.96 6.93 -13.17
C ASN A 80 -10.80 7.79 -12.62
N PRO A 81 -11.06 8.96 -12.04
CA PRO A 81 -10.03 9.81 -11.43
C PRO A 81 -9.19 9.13 -10.31
N LEU A 82 -9.67 8.03 -9.71
CA LEU A 82 -8.94 7.24 -8.71
C LEU A 82 -7.93 6.28 -9.31
N LEU A 83 -8.13 5.84 -10.56
CA LEU A 83 -7.17 5.02 -11.28
C LEU A 83 -6.13 5.93 -11.92
N LEU A 84 -5.19 6.40 -11.10
CA LEU A 84 -4.06 7.18 -11.58
C LEU A 84 -3.15 6.26 -12.40
N VAL A 85 -2.69 6.70 -13.56
CA VAL A 85 -1.75 5.97 -14.41
C VAL A 85 -0.76 6.93 -15.04
N ASP A 86 0.37 6.41 -15.51
CA ASP A 86 1.30 7.16 -16.36
C ASP A 86 1.13 6.69 -17.81
N LYS A 87 0.65 7.56 -18.71
CA LYS A 87 0.46 7.27 -20.14
C LYS A 87 1.51 7.97 -20.98
N CYS A 88 2.09 7.25 -21.94
CA CYS A 88 3.02 7.81 -22.90
C CYS A 88 2.29 8.36 -24.13
N ASP A 89 2.42 9.65 -24.42
CA ASP A 89 1.81 10.25 -25.61
C ASP A 89 2.49 9.81 -26.93
N SER A 90 3.75 9.37 -26.86
CA SER A 90 4.51 8.99 -28.06
C SER A 90 4.21 7.58 -28.55
N CYS A 91 4.15 6.60 -27.63
CA CYS A 91 3.90 5.20 -27.99
C CYS A 91 2.52 4.68 -27.56
N GLY A 92 1.76 5.44 -26.77
CA GLY A 92 0.43 5.06 -26.30
C GLY A 92 0.39 4.03 -25.17
N GLY A 93 1.55 3.58 -24.70
CA GLY A 93 1.62 2.61 -23.59
C GLY A 93 1.30 3.23 -22.23
N VAL A 94 0.89 2.39 -21.30
CA VAL A 94 0.40 2.78 -19.98
C VAL A 94 1.16 2.03 -18.90
N TRP A 95 1.61 2.76 -17.88
CA TRP A 95 2.30 2.21 -16.72
C TRP A 95 1.39 2.25 -15.50
N LEU A 96 1.21 1.09 -14.87
CA LEU A 96 0.45 0.91 -13.64
C LEU A 96 1.35 0.38 -12.52
N ASP A 97 1.15 0.89 -11.32
CA ASP A 97 1.72 0.30 -10.13
C ASP A 97 0.88 -0.87 -9.58
N SER A 98 1.46 -1.57 -8.59
CA SER A 98 0.82 -2.75 -8.00
C SER A 98 -0.46 -2.45 -7.24
N ASN A 99 -0.70 -1.20 -6.82
CA ASN A 99 -1.95 -0.79 -6.17
C ASN A 99 -3.01 -0.40 -7.20
N GLU A 100 -2.61 0.28 -8.27
CA GLU A 100 -3.46 0.63 -9.41
C GLU A 100 -3.99 -0.64 -10.11
N LEU A 101 -3.16 -1.68 -10.19
CA LEU A 101 -3.58 -2.99 -10.69
C LEU A 101 -4.72 -3.63 -9.86
N LYS A 102 -4.72 -3.44 -8.54
CA LYS A 102 -5.82 -3.94 -7.68
C LYS A 102 -7.12 -3.23 -8.01
N LEU A 103 -7.07 -1.93 -8.30
CA LEU A 103 -8.23 -1.17 -8.77
C LEU A 103 -8.72 -1.71 -10.12
N VAL A 104 -7.82 -1.99 -11.07
CA VAL A 104 -8.20 -2.62 -12.35
C VAL A 104 -8.87 -3.97 -12.15
N ARG A 105 -8.32 -4.87 -11.32
CA ARG A 105 -8.97 -6.16 -11.02
C ARG A 105 -10.36 -6.00 -10.44
N LYS A 106 -10.55 -5.03 -9.54
CA LYS A 106 -11.84 -4.70 -8.97
C LYS A 106 -12.83 -4.18 -10.02
N LEU A 107 -12.37 -3.36 -10.96
CA LEU A 107 -13.20 -2.89 -12.09
C LEU A 107 -13.62 -4.05 -13.01
N LEU A 108 -12.78 -5.07 -13.15
CA LEU A 108 -13.06 -6.27 -13.94
C LEU A 108 -13.86 -7.35 -13.18
N ASN A 109 -14.30 -7.09 -11.93
CA ASN A 109 -14.93 -8.07 -11.06
C ASN A 109 -14.13 -9.39 -10.90
N LEU A 110 -12.81 -9.31 -11.01
CA LEU A 110 -11.94 -10.46 -10.77
C LEU A 110 -11.78 -10.69 -9.26
N PRO A 111 -11.75 -11.95 -8.80
CA PRO A 111 -11.54 -12.24 -7.38
C PRO A 111 -10.22 -11.63 -6.90
N GLU A 112 -10.23 -11.07 -5.68
CA GLU A 112 -9.01 -10.64 -5.00
C GLU A 112 -8.21 -11.89 -4.63
N GLU A 113 -7.38 -12.38 -5.55
CA GLU A 113 -6.30 -13.26 -5.14
C GLU A 113 -5.27 -12.42 -4.37
N ASP A 114 -4.78 -12.94 -3.24
CA ASP A 114 -3.62 -12.41 -2.49
C ASP A 114 -2.30 -12.48 -3.30
N SER A 115 -2.37 -12.66 -4.62
CA SER A 115 -1.26 -12.97 -5.49
C SER A 115 -0.59 -11.69 -5.99
N GLU A 116 0.55 -11.37 -5.35
CA GLU A 116 1.68 -10.87 -6.11
C GLU A 116 1.77 -11.69 -7.40
N VAL A 117 1.78 -11.03 -8.57
CA VAL A 117 2.12 -11.72 -9.82
C VAL A 117 3.54 -12.23 -9.62
N LYS A 118 3.68 -13.51 -9.26
CA LYS A 118 4.97 -14.14 -9.01
C LYS A 118 5.65 -14.40 -10.34
N VAL A 119 6.33 -13.38 -10.82
CA VAL A 119 7.20 -13.49 -11.99
C VAL A 119 8.53 -14.02 -11.50
N SER A 120 8.90 -15.22 -11.97
CA SER A 120 10.24 -15.76 -11.74
C SER A 120 11.26 -14.87 -12.44
N ARG A 121 12.23 -14.32 -11.70
CA ARG A 121 13.32 -13.53 -12.27
C ARG A 121 14.13 -14.40 -13.26
N PRO A 122 14.40 -13.92 -14.49
CA PRO A 122 15.28 -14.61 -15.45
C PRO A 122 16.74 -14.73 -14.96
N PHE A 123 17.17 -13.81 -14.09
CA PHE A 123 18.49 -13.83 -13.45
C PHE A 123 18.36 -13.55 -11.94
N PRO A 124 19.11 -14.23 -11.06
CA PRO A 124 19.11 -13.92 -9.64
C PRO A 124 19.69 -12.51 -9.42
N ALA A 125 18.80 -11.52 -9.25
CA ALA A 125 19.23 -10.18 -8.86
C ALA A 125 19.94 -10.23 -7.51
N SER A 126 21.03 -9.47 -7.36
CA SER A 126 21.65 -9.21 -6.06
C SER A 126 20.58 -8.70 -5.10
N SER A 127 20.43 -9.38 -3.97
CA SER A 127 19.38 -9.14 -2.99
C SER A 127 19.51 -7.77 -2.33
N ILE A 128 19.00 -6.72 -2.97
CA ILE A 128 18.43 -5.62 -2.22
C ILE A 128 17.02 -6.07 -1.86
N GLU A 129 16.93 -6.68 -0.69
CA GLU A 129 15.67 -7.00 -0.06
C GLU A 129 14.90 -5.70 0.15
N HIS A 130 13.93 -5.44 -0.73
CA HIS A 130 12.97 -4.37 -0.53
C HIS A 130 12.13 -4.78 0.67
N ARG A 131 12.63 -4.48 1.87
CA ARG A 131 11.89 -4.65 3.13
C ARG A 131 10.70 -3.72 3.03
N GLN A 132 9.58 -4.23 2.51
CA GLN A 132 8.28 -3.69 2.84
C GLN A 132 8.26 -3.57 4.36
N PRO A 133 7.91 -2.41 4.95
CA PRO A 133 7.80 -2.30 6.40
C PRO A 133 6.74 -3.32 6.82
N THR A 134 7.20 -4.49 7.25
CA THR A 134 6.35 -5.50 7.85
C THR A 134 5.72 -4.78 9.02
N LYS A 135 4.40 -4.56 8.95
CA LYS A 135 3.67 -3.89 10.03
C LYS A 135 3.89 -4.76 11.26
N SER A 136 4.85 -4.37 12.09
CA SER A 136 5.46 -5.29 13.02
C SER A 136 4.42 -5.62 14.10
N PRO A 137 4.17 -6.92 14.37
CA PRO A 137 3.25 -7.31 15.45
C PRO A 137 3.71 -6.72 16.80
N LEU A 138 4.99 -6.36 16.91
CA LEU A 138 5.61 -5.66 18.04
C LEU A 138 4.89 -4.36 18.42
N ILE A 139 4.40 -3.56 17.47
CA ILE A 139 3.71 -2.30 17.80
C ILE A 139 2.38 -2.59 18.52
N LYS A 140 1.65 -3.62 18.09
CA LYS A 140 0.39 -4.02 18.73
C LYS A 140 0.63 -4.68 20.10
N ILE A 141 1.67 -5.50 20.22
CA ILE A 141 2.08 -6.12 21.49
C ILE A 141 2.46 -5.03 22.49
N PHE A 142 3.29 -4.07 22.08
CA PHE A 142 3.70 -2.94 22.93
C PHE A 142 2.50 -2.08 23.34
N SER A 143 1.60 -1.77 22.40
CA SER A 143 0.36 -1.02 22.67
C SER A 143 -0.55 -1.72 23.68
N GLY A 144 -0.64 -3.06 23.60
CA GLY A 144 -1.38 -3.88 24.58
C GLY A 144 -0.73 -3.87 25.97
N ILE A 145 0.59 -3.99 26.05
CA ILE A 145 1.33 -3.92 27.33
C ILE A 145 1.14 -2.56 28.01
N CYS A 146 1.22 -1.45 27.26
CA CYS A 146 0.98 -0.11 27.79
C CYS A 146 -0.44 0.07 28.32
N ALA A 147 -1.45 -0.46 27.63
CA ALA A 147 -2.83 -0.41 28.10
C ALA A 147 -3.02 -1.17 29.42
N ILE A 148 -2.46 -2.37 29.54
CA ILE A 148 -2.56 -3.19 30.76
C ILE A 148 -1.82 -2.51 31.93
N ALA A 149 -0.61 -1.98 31.71
CA ALA A 149 0.16 -1.28 32.73
C ALA A 149 -0.55 -0.01 33.23
N GLY A 150 -1.17 0.75 32.33
CA GLY A 150 -1.99 1.92 32.68
C GLY A 150 -3.20 1.55 33.55
N LEU A 151 -3.90 0.47 33.20
CA LEU A 151 -5.07 -0.01 33.98
C LEU A 151 -4.68 -0.49 35.38
N ILE A 152 -3.57 -1.23 35.50
CA ILE A 152 -3.03 -1.67 36.80
C ILE A 152 -2.66 -0.46 37.68
N GLY A 153 -2.01 0.55 37.11
CA GLY A 153 -1.65 1.78 37.83
C GLY A 153 -2.88 2.55 38.34
N ILE A 154 -3.89 2.74 37.50
CA ILE A 154 -5.15 3.39 37.92
C ILE A 154 -5.86 2.58 39.02
N SER A 155 -5.90 1.26 38.89
CA SER A 155 -6.50 0.38 39.89
C SER A 155 -5.75 0.43 41.23
N PHE A 156 -4.42 0.54 41.20
CA PHE A 156 -3.60 0.63 42.41
C PHE A 156 -3.77 1.98 43.12
N GLU A 157 -3.77 3.09 42.39
CA GLU A 157 -4.05 4.42 42.95
C GLU A 157 -5.46 4.50 43.55
N MET A 158 -6.46 3.91 42.88
CA MET A 158 -7.81 3.79 43.44
C MET A 158 -7.84 2.94 44.71
N TYR A 159 -7.11 1.83 44.75
CA TYR A 159 -6.99 1.01 45.96
C TYR A 159 -6.36 1.79 47.13
N LEU A 160 -5.30 2.56 46.88
CA LEU A 160 -4.66 3.40 47.90
C LEU A 160 -5.60 4.51 48.39
N TYR A 161 -6.42 5.08 47.50
CA TYR A 161 -7.42 6.08 47.87
C TYR A 161 -8.48 5.53 48.83
N PHE A 162 -8.92 4.28 48.62
CA PHE A 162 -9.95 3.63 49.46
C PHE A 162 -9.39 2.84 50.65
N SER A 163 -8.07 2.73 50.80
CA SER A 163 -7.45 2.00 51.92
C SER A 163 -7.54 2.81 53.22
N PRO A 164 -7.90 2.21 54.37
CA PRO A 164 -8.03 2.91 55.66
C PRO A 164 -6.68 3.45 56.19
N ALA A 165 -6.75 4.60 56.87
CA ALA A 165 -5.68 5.59 57.04
C ALA A 165 -4.51 5.26 57.99
N GLU A 166 -4.29 4.02 58.40
CA GLU A 166 -3.28 3.72 59.42
C GLU A 166 -1.87 3.39 58.89
N SER A 167 -1.63 3.42 57.57
CA SER A 167 -0.27 3.13 57.05
C SER A 167 0.17 3.82 55.75
N VAL A 168 -0.61 4.74 55.15
CA VAL A 168 -0.25 5.31 53.83
C VAL A 168 -0.56 6.80 53.76
N SER A 169 0.34 7.58 53.17
CA SER A 169 0.08 8.99 52.85
C SER A 169 -0.93 9.08 51.69
N HIS A 170 -2.13 9.62 51.96
CA HIS A 170 -3.25 9.71 51.02
C HIS A 170 -3.08 10.76 49.89
N VAL A 171 -1.86 11.18 49.59
CA VAL A 171 -1.62 12.10 48.48
C VAL A 171 -1.21 11.23 47.29
N PRO A 172 -2.14 10.81 46.41
CA PRO A 172 -1.74 10.15 45.19
C PRO A 172 -0.78 11.08 44.47
N SER A 173 0.38 10.56 44.05
CA SER A 173 1.30 11.37 43.26
C SER A 173 0.55 11.74 41.99
N MET A 174 0.13 12.99 41.86
CA MET A 174 -0.60 13.48 40.68
C MET A 174 0.15 13.13 39.39
N GLY A 175 1.48 13.02 39.46
CA GLY A 175 2.32 12.53 38.36
C GLY A 175 2.11 11.05 38.01
N LEU A 176 1.94 10.16 38.99
CA LEU A 176 1.67 8.73 38.76
C LEU A 176 0.28 8.52 38.14
N LEU A 177 -0.73 9.21 38.66
CA LEU A 177 -2.09 9.13 38.12
C LEU A 177 -2.16 9.61 36.66
N VAL A 178 -1.53 10.76 36.36
CA VAL A 178 -1.47 11.28 34.98
C VAL A 178 -0.71 10.32 34.05
N LEU A 179 0.40 9.76 34.51
CA LEU A 179 1.19 8.79 33.72
C LEU A 179 0.38 7.52 33.39
N SER A 180 -0.32 6.94 34.38
CA SER A 180 -1.13 5.74 34.16
C SER A 180 -2.29 5.97 33.20
N ILE A 181 -2.95 7.14 33.26
CA ILE A 181 -4.02 7.52 32.32
C ILE A 181 -3.47 7.68 30.90
N LEU A 182 -2.33 8.36 30.73
CA LEU A 182 -1.72 8.54 29.41
C LEU A 182 -1.29 7.21 28.78
N LEU A 183 -0.75 6.28 29.57
CA LEU A 183 -0.40 4.93 29.11
C LEU A 183 -1.63 4.13 28.68
N PHE A 184 -2.74 4.23 29.42
CA PHE A 184 -3.99 3.55 29.08
C PHE A 184 -4.61 4.09 27.78
N ILE A 185 -4.77 5.41 27.65
CA ILE A 185 -5.36 6.04 26.47
C ILE A 185 -4.48 5.82 25.23
N GLY A 186 -3.17 6.01 25.37
CA GLY A 186 -2.21 5.79 24.28
C GLY A 186 -2.19 4.34 23.81
N GLY A 187 -2.24 3.38 24.75
CA GLY A 187 -2.30 1.95 24.46
C GLY A 187 -3.59 1.53 23.72
N ILE A 188 -4.75 2.09 24.09
CA ILE A 188 -6.01 1.85 23.38
C ILE A 188 -5.99 2.45 21.98
N PHE A 189 -5.52 3.69 21.85
CA PHE A 189 -5.46 4.36 20.54
C PHE A 189 -4.53 3.62 19.56
N GLY A 190 -3.38 3.12 20.05
CA GLY A 190 -2.46 2.30 19.26
C GLY A 190 -3.04 0.94 18.83
N LEU A 191 -3.97 0.37 19.61
CA LEU A 191 -4.72 -0.84 19.24
C LEU A 191 -5.85 -0.58 18.23
N LEU A 192 -6.52 0.58 18.34
CA LEU A 192 -7.63 0.98 17.48
C LEU A 192 -7.20 1.55 16.12
N ARG A 193 -5.94 1.93 15.96
CA ARG A 193 -5.40 2.45 14.70
C ARG A 193 -5.44 1.36 13.61
N ARG A 194 -6.50 1.39 12.79
CA ARG A 194 -6.64 0.51 11.62
C ARG A 194 -5.60 0.88 10.55
N LYS A 195 -5.17 -0.17 9.84
CA LYS A 195 -4.05 -0.20 8.88
C LYS A 195 -4.22 0.75 7.71
#